data_AF-A0A0C9XQQ9-F1
#
_entry.id   AF-A0A0C9XQQ9-F1
#
_cell.length_a   1.000
_cell.length_b   1.000
_cell.length_c   1.000
_cell.angle_alpha   90.00
_cell.angle_beta   90.00
_cell.angle_gamma   90.00
#
_symmetry.space_group_name_H-M   'P 1'
#
loop_
_entity.id
_entity.type
_entity.pdbx_description
1 polymer ?
#
loop_
_entity_poly.entity_id
_entity_poly.type
_entity_poly.pdbx_seq_one_letter_code
_entity_poly.pdbx_strand_id
1 'polypeptide(L)'
;GVVPCSPIHPTTAVTFGALEFFRIARLRSPHFSIQAFVKTLCDLQGVTFQCYLCRQFTIVFDLYLQIRACVDSIVSQVLQRDSEDWRLKHACAACTYKLTGEPELKFKLLYAMDGNDSLKRVLRRLPDEIEDGHLPLSRDLPTGQVLTSSRYLSREYVNKFDVTGNTDPFSDEDSDANPCAGRWKNMDDAKTRKAWGVYDETGIFIAVCRHGTCLLIVDMVQSGERAKYPLAVVSKLMTAFGDGLGGGYDIGCRFQTTLARSTLGSQARVLNHTCLVGAFHGHAHRRLCQLSHLTLYVEGLGLEDLETCERTFSKSNALASTVRYATVFHRQQAINAYFEHNDHFEVYANLTNFLFDNYKQALAIIRDGKTILPNLKRDLPIEDDNIFCRWLEEEKEYLEGLSCEPLEETLHMEYWQRLGKLE
;
A
#
# COMPACT_ATOMS: atom_id res chain seq x y z
N GLY A 1 -3.77 0.14 38.17
CA GLY A 1 -2.77 1.22 38.36
C GLY A 1 -3.32 2.53 37.85
N VAL A 2 -2.67 3.63 38.21
CA VAL A 2 -2.93 4.99 37.71
C VAL A 2 -1.64 5.59 37.15
N VAL A 3 -1.77 6.52 36.21
CA VAL A 3 -0.64 7.25 35.63
C VAL A 3 -0.79 8.74 35.97
N PRO A 4 0.18 9.35 36.65
CA PRO A 4 0.12 10.76 37.02
C PRO A 4 0.26 11.70 35.81
N CYS A 5 -0.46 12.82 35.80
CA CYS A 5 -0.40 13.82 34.74
C CYS A 5 0.83 14.73 34.77
N SER A 6 1.65 14.65 35.83
CA SER A 6 2.88 15.43 36.01
C SER A 6 3.92 14.60 36.76
N PRO A 7 5.22 14.66 36.37
CA PRO A 7 6.27 13.90 37.02
C PRO A 7 6.73 14.50 38.35
N ILE A 8 6.53 15.80 38.58
CA ILE A 8 7.07 16.50 39.77
C ILE A 8 5.99 16.70 40.84
N HIS A 9 4.84 17.23 40.43
CA HIS A 9 3.73 17.54 41.35
C HIS A 9 2.40 17.06 40.74
N PRO A 10 2.08 15.77 40.85
CA PRO A 10 0.86 15.21 40.30
C PRO A 10 -0.36 15.64 41.11
N THR A 11 -1.23 16.46 40.52
CA THR A 11 -2.54 16.82 41.08
C THR A 11 -3.69 16.01 40.49
N THR A 12 -3.47 15.41 39.32
CA THR A 12 -4.43 14.58 38.58
C THR A 12 -3.73 13.31 38.11
N ALA A 13 -4.47 12.21 38.05
CA ALA A 13 -4.02 10.95 37.47
C ALA A 13 -5.15 10.28 36.68
N VAL A 14 -4.79 9.49 35.67
CA VAL A 14 -5.75 8.72 34.87
C VAL A 14 -5.54 7.22 35.14
N THR A 15 -6.61 6.46 35.26
CA THR A 15 -6.53 5.02 35.48
C THR A 15 -6.08 4.30 34.20
N PHE A 16 -5.32 3.20 34.35
CA PHE A 16 -4.98 2.33 33.22
C PHE A 16 -6.23 1.84 32.48
N GLY A 17 -7.32 1.56 33.20
CA GLY A 17 -8.59 1.15 32.60
C GLY A 17 -9.18 2.20 31.67
N ALA A 18 -9.16 3.49 32.05
CA ALA A 18 -9.62 4.56 31.19
C ALA A 18 -8.72 4.74 29.96
N LEU A 19 -7.39 4.62 30.12
CA LEU A 19 -6.43 4.72 29.01
C LEU A 19 -6.58 3.56 28.03
N GLU A 20 -6.77 2.34 28.52
CA GLU A 20 -6.97 1.17 27.66
C GLU A 20 -8.33 1.22 26.96
N PHE A 21 -9.38 1.60 27.68
CA PHE A 21 -10.69 1.81 27.08
C PHE A 21 -10.61 2.82 25.94
N PHE A 22 -9.98 3.98 26.16
CA PHE A 22 -9.78 4.97 25.11
C PHE A 22 -8.97 4.41 23.94
N ARG A 23 -7.87 3.71 24.20
CA ARG A 23 -7.03 3.10 23.15
C ARG A 23 -7.86 2.16 22.27
N ILE A 24 -8.57 1.20 22.86
CA ILE A 24 -9.38 0.22 22.14
C ILE A 24 -10.54 0.91 21.41
N ALA A 25 -11.25 1.83 22.07
CA ALA A 25 -12.35 2.57 21.46
C ALA A 25 -11.88 3.36 20.24
N ARG A 26 -10.72 4.02 20.32
CA ARG A 26 -10.11 4.75 19.21
C ARG A 26 -9.64 3.85 18.08
N LEU A 27 -9.15 2.65 18.37
CA LEU A 27 -8.73 1.70 17.34
C LEU A 27 -9.92 1.07 16.60
N ARG A 28 -11.06 0.91 17.28
CA ARG A 28 -12.34 0.50 16.67
C ARG A 28 -13.03 1.63 15.92
N SER A 29 -12.96 2.85 16.46
CA SER A 29 -13.53 4.05 15.87
C SER A 29 -12.46 5.15 15.81
N PRO A 30 -11.71 5.23 14.69
CA PRO A 30 -10.63 6.20 14.54
C PRO A 30 -11.04 7.67 14.70
N HIS A 31 -12.33 7.98 14.56
CA HIS A 31 -12.89 9.31 14.79
C HIS A 31 -13.00 9.69 16.28
N PHE A 32 -12.83 8.73 17.20
CA PHE A 32 -12.96 8.96 18.63
C PHE A 32 -11.79 9.79 19.17
N SER A 33 -12.03 11.09 19.31
CA SER A 33 -11.00 12.05 19.70
C SER A 33 -10.73 12.07 21.21
N ILE A 34 -9.52 12.47 21.60
CA ILE A 34 -9.15 12.72 23.00
C ILE A 34 -10.12 13.73 23.64
N GLN A 35 -10.49 14.79 22.92
CA GLN A 35 -11.39 15.81 23.44
C GLN A 35 -12.79 15.25 23.73
N ALA A 36 -13.34 14.43 22.83
CA ALA A 36 -14.62 13.79 23.07
C ALA A 36 -14.57 12.89 24.31
N PHE A 37 -13.52 12.06 24.42
CA PHE A 37 -13.36 11.17 25.57
C PHE A 37 -13.19 11.92 26.89
N VAL A 38 -12.34 12.96 26.92
CA VAL A 38 -12.11 13.77 28.12
C VAL A 38 -13.37 14.52 28.53
N LYS A 39 -14.16 15.03 27.59
CA LYS A 39 -15.48 15.61 27.89
C LYS A 39 -16.42 14.58 28.51
N THR A 40 -16.50 13.37 27.96
CA THR A 40 -17.29 12.28 28.56
C THR A 40 -16.85 11.98 29.99
N LEU A 41 -15.54 11.95 30.27
CA LEU A 41 -15.05 11.76 31.63
C LEU A 41 -15.44 12.92 32.56
N CYS A 42 -15.42 14.16 32.07
CA CYS A 42 -15.85 15.33 32.83
C CYS A 42 -17.34 15.26 33.18
N ASP A 43 -18.18 14.93 32.20
CA ASP A 43 -19.63 14.79 32.37
C ASP A 43 -19.97 13.69 33.39
N LEU A 44 -19.29 12.54 33.30
CA LEU A 44 -19.45 11.43 34.26
C LEU A 44 -19.03 11.78 35.69
N GLN A 45 -18.06 12.68 35.85
CA GLN A 45 -17.57 13.12 37.16
C GLN A 45 -18.29 14.37 37.68
N GLY A 46 -19.19 14.97 36.90
CA GLY A 46 -19.86 16.22 37.26
C GLY A 46 -18.92 17.41 37.34
N VAL A 47 -17.81 17.40 36.59
CA VAL A 47 -16.82 18.50 36.56
C VAL A 47 -16.87 19.26 35.24
N THR A 48 -16.63 20.56 35.27
CA THR A 48 -16.60 21.39 34.06
C THR A 48 -15.37 21.08 33.22
N PHE A 49 -15.56 20.82 31.93
CA PHE A 49 -14.46 20.61 30.98
C PHE A 49 -13.52 21.83 30.92
N GLN A 50 -12.22 21.56 30.98
CA GLN A 50 -11.16 22.55 30.81
C GLN A 50 -10.17 22.07 29.74
N CYS A 51 -9.74 22.97 28.85
CA CYS A 51 -8.88 22.61 27.72
C CYS A 51 -7.55 21.95 28.14
N TYR A 52 -7.02 22.29 29.32
CA TYR A 52 -5.79 21.69 29.83
C TYR A 52 -5.93 20.20 30.16
N LEU A 53 -7.15 19.70 30.42
CA LEU A 53 -7.40 18.28 30.72
C LEU A 53 -7.12 17.40 29.49
N CYS A 54 -7.41 17.89 28.28
CA CYS A 54 -7.00 17.20 27.05
C CYS A 54 -5.48 17.07 26.97
N ARG A 55 -4.74 18.13 27.33
CA ARG A 55 -3.27 18.10 27.31
C ARG A 55 -2.72 17.13 28.35
N GLN A 56 -3.27 17.15 29.57
CA GLN A 56 -2.89 16.19 30.61
C GLN A 56 -3.18 14.75 30.19
N PHE A 57 -4.34 14.50 29.60
CA PHE A 57 -4.69 13.18 29.07
C PHE A 57 -3.73 12.74 27.96
N THR A 58 -3.40 13.60 27.00
CA THR A 58 -2.43 13.27 25.93
C THR A 58 -1.08 12.86 26.52
N ILE A 59 -0.53 13.64 27.46
CA ILE A 59 0.76 13.32 28.11
C ILE A 59 0.72 11.94 28.76
N VAL A 60 -0.35 11.67 29.52
CA VAL A 60 -0.52 10.39 30.20
C VAL A 60 -0.73 9.25 29.22
N PHE A 61 -1.46 9.48 28.13
CA PHE A 61 -1.70 8.50 27.09
C PHE A 61 -0.41 8.15 26.34
N ASP A 62 0.45 9.13 26.05
CA ASP A 62 1.76 8.87 25.44
C ASP A 62 2.65 8.03 26.36
N LEU A 63 2.69 8.35 27.66
CA LEU A 63 3.42 7.55 28.64
C LEU A 63 2.87 6.13 28.73
N TYR A 64 1.55 5.97 28.71
CA TYR A 64 0.90 4.66 28.69
C TYR A 64 1.29 3.84 27.44
N LEU A 65 1.27 4.45 26.26
CA LEU A 65 1.68 3.79 25.03
C LEU A 65 3.18 3.42 25.04
N GLN A 66 4.04 4.25 25.63
CA GLN A 66 5.46 3.93 25.81
C GLN A 66 5.67 2.74 26.76
N ILE A 67 4.96 2.70 27.89
CA ILE A 67 5.00 1.56 28.82
C ILE A 67 4.62 0.27 28.07
N ARG A 68 3.54 0.31 27.27
CA ARG A 68 3.13 -0.83 26.45
C ARG A 68 4.20 -1.25 25.45
N ALA A 69 4.74 -0.30 24.68
CA ALA A 69 5.78 -0.57 23.70
C ALA A 69 7.03 -1.20 24.35
N CYS A 70 7.40 -0.75 25.55
CA CYS A 70 8.49 -1.35 26.32
C CYS A 70 8.18 -2.79 26.74
N VAL A 71 6.98 -3.04 27.27
CA VAL A 71 6.53 -4.41 27.61
C VAL A 71 6.51 -5.31 26.38
N ASP A 72 5.95 -4.84 25.26
CA ASP A 72 5.87 -5.59 24.01
C ASP A 72 7.28 -5.91 23.47
N SER A 73 8.23 -4.99 23.62
CA SER A 73 9.64 -5.20 23.27
C SER A 73 10.30 -6.27 24.14
N ILE A 74 10.12 -6.21 25.47
CA ILE A 74 10.63 -7.22 26.40
C ILE A 74 10.04 -8.59 26.09
N VAL A 75 8.72 -8.67 25.87
CA VAL A 75 8.03 -9.91 25.50
C VAL A 75 8.58 -10.44 24.18
N SER A 76 8.79 -9.59 23.19
CA SER A 76 9.35 -9.99 21.90
C SER A 76 10.76 -10.57 22.05
N GLN A 77 11.63 -9.94 22.84
CA GLN A 77 12.97 -10.46 23.13
C GLN A 77 12.93 -11.82 23.83
N VAL A 78 12.10 -11.97 24.87
CA VAL A 78 11.94 -13.24 25.59
C VAL A 78 11.43 -14.35 24.68
N LEU A 79 10.54 -14.02 23.74
CA LEU A 79 9.99 -14.95 22.77
C LEU A 79 10.87 -15.12 21.51
N GLN A 80 12.04 -14.47 21.44
CA GLN A 80 12.95 -14.49 20.28
C GLN A 80 12.29 -13.99 18.98
N ARG A 81 11.49 -12.93 19.11
CA ARG A 81 10.69 -12.28 18.05
C ARG A 81 11.25 -10.90 17.66
N ASP A 82 12.49 -10.64 18.01
CA ASP A 82 13.20 -9.37 17.87
C ASP A 82 14.26 -9.38 16.75
N SER A 83 14.39 -10.49 16.03
CA SER A 83 15.27 -10.55 14.84
C SER A 83 14.81 -9.60 13.75
N GLU A 84 15.74 -9.17 12.88
CA GLU A 84 15.40 -8.31 11.74
C GLU A 84 14.28 -8.94 10.89
N ASP A 85 13.28 -8.12 10.56
CA ASP A 85 12.10 -8.49 9.78
C ASP A 85 11.28 -9.65 10.35
N TRP A 86 11.44 -10.01 11.63
CA TRP A 86 10.66 -11.07 12.27
C TRP A 86 9.15 -10.87 12.05
N ARG A 87 8.65 -9.68 12.38
CA ARG A 87 7.23 -9.35 12.20
C ARG A 87 6.79 -9.47 10.75
N LEU A 88 7.61 -9.07 9.78
CA LEU A 88 7.27 -9.16 8.36
C LEU A 88 7.18 -10.63 7.92
N LYS A 89 8.16 -11.46 8.30
CA LYS A 89 8.22 -12.90 8.00
C LYS A 89 7.13 -13.72 8.70
N HIS A 90 6.54 -13.19 9.77
CA HIS A 90 5.51 -13.86 10.56
C HIS A 90 4.17 -13.10 10.59
N ALA A 91 3.98 -12.10 9.72
CA ALA A 91 2.79 -11.27 9.71
C ALA A 91 1.51 -12.06 9.37
N CYS A 92 1.60 -12.95 8.38
CA CYS A 92 0.46 -13.70 7.87
C CYS A 92 0.82 -15.19 7.79
N ALA A 93 0.28 -15.99 8.71
CA ALA A 93 0.53 -17.42 8.78
C ALA A 93 0.18 -18.14 7.45
N ALA A 94 -0.93 -17.75 6.81
CA ALA A 94 -1.35 -18.33 5.54
C ALA A 94 -0.41 -18.00 4.36
N CYS A 95 0.42 -16.95 4.46
CA CYS A 95 1.44 -16.65 3.45
C CYS A 95 2.78 -17.32 3.73
N THR A 96 3.15 -17.46 5.00
CA THR A 96 4.56 -17.76 5.36
C THR A 96 4.77 -19.11 6.01
N TYR A 97 3.70 -19.76 6.48
CA TYR A 97 3.77 -21.11 7.04
C TYR A 97 3.61 -22.15 5.94
N LYS A 98 4.65 -22.97 5.72
CA LYS A 98 4.65 -24.05 4.72
C LYS A 98 4.49 -25.41 5.37
N LEU A 99 3.64 -26.25 4.81
CA LEU A 99 3.45 -27.63 5.27
C LEU A 99 4.43 -28.59 4.60
N THR A 100 4.79 -29.68 5.31
CA THR A 100 5.60 -30.74 4.73
C THR A 100 4.86 -31.43 3.59
N GLY A 101 5.45 -31.42 2.39
CA GLY A 101 4.82 -31.98 1.19
C GLY A 101 3.80 -31.05 0.51
N GLU A 102 3.72 -29.79 0.92
CA GLU A 102 2.91 -28.80 0.21
C GLU A 102 3.43 -28.60 -1.23
N PRO A 103 2.55 -28.62 -2.25
CA PRO A 103 2.97 -28.39 -3.63
C PRO A 103 3.51 -26.97 -3.80
N GLU A 104 4.55 -26.82 -4.63
CA GLU A 104 5.11 -25.50 -4.90
C GLU A 104 4.11 -24.68 -5.73
N LEU A 105 3.73 -23.53 -5.19
CA LEU A 105 2.90 -22.55 -5.89
C LEU A 105 3.77 -21.70 -6.82
N LYS A 106 3.22 -21.33 -7.99
CA LYS A 106 3.88 -20.43 -8.94
C LYS A 106 4.28 -19.10 -8.30
N PHE A 107 3.43 -18.58 -7.41
CA PHE A 107 3.76 -17.44 -6.56
C PHE A 107 3.84 -17.91 -5.11
N LYS A 108 5.02 -17.76 -4.49
CA LYS A 108 5.24 -18.07 -3.07
C LYS A 108 4.51 -17.07 -2.16
N LEU A 109 4.37 -15.83 -2.60
CA LEU A 109 3.59 -14.80 -1.92
C LEU A 109 3.01 -13.81 -2.92
N LEU A 110 1.71 -13.55 -2.79
CA LEU A 110 1.00 -12.49 -3.51
C LEU A 110 0.72 -11.33 -2.56
N TYR A 111 0.94 -10.12 -3.05
CA TYR A 111 0.62 -8.88 -2.35
C TYR A 111 0.13 -7.82 -3.31
N ALA A 112 -0.64 -6.86 -2.80
CA ALA A 112 -0.97 -5.62 -3.47
C ALA A 112 -0.17 -4.48 -2.82
N MET A 113 0.19 -3.47 -3.60
CA MET A 113 0.80 -2.24 -3.10
C MET A 113 0.23 -1.03 -3.83
N ASP A 114 0.00 0.05 -3.08
CA ASP A 114 -0.54 1.27 -3.65
C ASP A 114 -0.35 2.48 -2.69
N GLY A 115 -0.55 3.69 -3.19
CA GLY A 115 -0.57 4.92 -2.41
C GLY A 115 -1.97 5.37 -2.01
N ASN A 116 -2.03 6.13 -0.91
CA ASN A 116 -3.26 6.73 -0.41
C ASN A 116 -2.99 8.12 0.16
N ASP A 117 -3.65 9.07 -0.47
CA ASP A 117 -3.60 10.49 -0.18
C ASP A 117 -4.50 10.92 0.98
N SER A 118 -5.30 10.05 1.58
CA SER A 118 -6.26 10.48 2.62
C SER A 118 -5.55 10.92 3.90
N LEU A 119 -4.45 10.25 4.26
CA LEU A 119 -3.75 10.42 5.54
C LEU A 119 -2.72 11.56 5.54
N LYS A 120 -2.92 12.65 4.80
CA LYS A 120 -1.98 13.80 4.79
C LYS A 120 -1.82 14.47 6.15
N ARG A 121 -0.64 15.04 6.44
CA ARG A 121 -0.39 15.87 7.63
C ARG A 121 -0.07 17.30 7.21
N VAL A 122 -0.73 18.27 7.84
CA VAL A 122 -0.48 19.69 7.59
C VAL A 122 0.89 20.07 8.12
N LEU A 123 1.68 20.74 7.27
CA LEU A 123 2.94 21.35 7.65
C LEU A 123 2.68 22.55 8.58
N ARG A 124 3.21 22.49 9.81
CA ARG A 124 3.11 23.58 10.78
C ARG A 124 4.29 24.54 10.61
N ARG A 125 4.06 25.69 9.97
CA ARG A 125 5.08 26.75 9.77
C ARG A 125 5.03 27.79 10.91
N LEU A 126 6.16 28.46 11.15
CA LEU A 126 6.19 29.71 11.91
C LEU A 126 5.75 30.88 11.00
N PRO A 127 5.05 31.92 11.53
CA PRO A 127 4.57 33.04 10.71
C PRO A 127 5.65 33.94 10.08
N ASP A 128 6.90 33.93 10.56
CA ASP A 128 7.83 35.05 10.35
C ASP A 128 9.03 34.81 9.41
N GLU A 129 9.07 33.74 8.59
CA GLU A 129 10.23 33.45 7.72
C GLU A 129 9.83 33.25 6.25
N ILE A 130 9.17 34.27 5.66
CA ILE A 130 8.96 34.34 4.20
C ILE A 130 10.05 35.19 3.50
N GLU A 131 10.89 35.88 4.25
CA GLU A 131 12.08 36.56 3.72
C GLU A 131 13.30 35.65 3.90
N ASP A 132 14.08 35.49 2.82
CA ASP A 132 15.33 34.71 2.74
C ASP A 132 15.22 33.18 2.68
N GLY A 133 14.84 32.66 1.50
CA GLY A 133 15.53 31.57 0.77
C GLY A 133 15.85 30.23 1.45
N HIS A 134 15.55 30.04 2.73
CA HIS A 134 15.85 28.86 3.52
C HIS A 134 14.62 27.96 3.60
N LEU A 135 14.85 26.64 3.63
CA LEU A 135 13.80 25.65 3.86
C LEU A 135 13.14 25.93 5.21
N PRO A 136 11.80 26.07 5.27
CA PRO A 136 11.13 26.51 6.49
C PRO A 136 11.29 25.50 7.63
N LEU A 137 11.70 26.00 8.81
CA LEU A 137 11.88 25.20 10.02
C LEU A 137 10.51 24.73 10.57
N SER A 138 10.38 23.44 10.88
CA SER A 138 9.14 22.88 11.46
C SER A 138 8.86 23.45 12.85
N ARG A 139 7.59 23.78 13.13
CA ARG A 139 7.13 24.21 14.47
C ARG A 139 7.00 23.05 15.48
N ASP A 140 7.26 21.82 15.05
CA ASP A 140 7.24 20.67 15.95
C ASP A 140 8.47 20.73 16.87
N LEU A 141 8.24 20.66 18.18
CA LEU A 141 9.33 20.56 19.14
C LEU A 141 10.15 19.29 18.84
N PRO A 142 11.49 19.35 18.92
CA PRO A 142 12.32 18.16 18.84
C PRO A 142 11.81 17.13 19.85
N THR A 143 11.36 15.97 19.34
CA THR A 143 10.97 14.86 20.19
C THR A 143 12.03 13.78 20.09
N GLY A 144 12.47 13.25 21.23
CA GLY A 144 13.28 12.04 21.29
C GLY A 144 12.45 10.76 21.03
N GLN A 145 11.14 10.89 20.82
CA GLN A 145 10.24 9.76 20.58
C GLN A 145 10.38 9.27 19.14
N VAL A 146 10.74 8.01 19.00
CA VAL A 146 10.84 7.30 17.71
C VAL A 146 9.85 6.16 17.72
N LEU A 147 9.15 5.95 16.60
CA LEU A 147 8.30 4.78 16.43
C LEU A 147 9.19 3.54 16.29
N THR A 148 9.05 2.57 17.18
CA THR A 148 9.85 1.33 17.20
C THR A 148 9.26 0.21 16.30
N SER A 149 8.25 0.51 15.49
CA SER A 149 7.55 -0.49 14.68
C SER A 149 8.31 -0.82 13.40
N SER A 150 8.51 -2.11 13.14
CA SER A 150 9.09 -2.62 11.90
C SER A 150 8.11 -2.64 10.72
N ARG A 151 6.88 -2.11 10.87
CA ARG A 151 5.93 -1.92 9.75
C ARG A 151 6.31 -0.73 8.88
N TYR A 152 6.95 0.29 9.46
CA TYR A 152 7.32 1.51 8.76
C TYR A 152 8.70 1.39 8.14
N LEU A 153 8.82 1.77 6.86
CA LEU A 153 10.14 2.01 6.26
C LEU A 153 10.61 3.42 6.61
N SER A 154 11.87 3.54 7.01
CA SER A 154 12.46 4.83 7.34
C SER A 154 12.61 5.70 6.10
N ARG A 155 12.56 7.03 6.29
CA ARG A 155 12.75 7.99 5.21
C ARG A 155 14.13 7.83 4.57
N GLU A 156 15.16 7.54 5.37
CA GLU A 156 16.53 7.31 4.89
C GLU A 156 16.60 6.08 3.99
N TYR A 157 15.90 4.99 4.34
CA TYR A 157 15.85 3.79 3.51
C TYR A 157 15.18 4.06 2.16
N VAL A 158 14.03 4.72 2.18
CA VAL A 158 13.24 5.02 0.97
C VAL A 158 13.97 5.97 0.04
N ASN A 159 14.67 6.97 0.59
CA ASN A 159 15.40 7.95 -0.20
C ASN A 159 16.60 7.37 -0.95
N LYS A 160 17.07 6.15 -0.63
CA LYS A 160 18.08 5.44 -1.45
C LYS A 160 17.59 5.14 -2.87
N PHE A 161 16.28 5.09 -3.05
CA PHE A 161 15.61 4.84 -4.33
C PHE A 161 15.10 6.12 -4.99
N ASP A 162 15.40 7.29 -4.41
CA ASP A 162 15.10 8.57 -5.02
C ASP A 162 16.14 8.83 -6.12
N VAL A 163 15.77 8.62 -7.37
CA VAL A 163 16.65 8.92 -8.51
C VAL A 163 16.70 10.44 -8.64
N THR A 164 17.82 11.05 -8.26
CA THR A 164 18.11 12.47 -8.49
C THR A 164 18.38 12.71 -9.97
N GLY A 165 17.30 12.80 -10.75
CA GLY A 165 17.27 13.25 -12.13
C GLY A 165 15.88 13.80 -12.39
N ASN A 166 15.79 14.96 -13.04
CA ASN A 166 14.52 15.68 -13.28
C ASN A 166 13.54 14.94 -14.20
N THR A 167 13.81 13.68 -14.52
CA THR A 167 12.90 12.75 -15.19
C THR A 167 12.28 11.87 -14.12
N ASP A 168 11.02 12.15 -13.79
CA ASP A 168 10.21 11.17 -13.08
C ASP A 168 10.25 9.88 -13.93
N PRO A 169 10.57 8.69 -13.39
CA PRO A 169 10.39 7.44 -14.12
C PRO A 169 8.94 7.24 -14.57
N PHE A 170 8.00 8.00 -13.98
CA PHE A 170 6.63 8.15 -14.43
C PHE A 170 6.36 9.30 -15.42
N SER A 171 7.39 9.96 -15.96
CA SER A 171 7.28 10.97 -17.03
C SER A 171 7.82 10.53 -18.39
N ASP A 172 8.51 9.38 -18.49
CA ASP A 172 9.02 8.92 -19.78
C ASP A 172 7.85 8.46 -20.68
N GLU A 173 7.61 9.25 -21.73
CA GLU A 173 6.72 8.98 -22.88
C GLU A 173 7.34 7.95 -23.84
N ASP A 174 8.02 6.94 -23.31
CA ASP A 174 8.67 5.91 -24.11
C ASP A 174 7.64 4.83 -24.44
N SER A 175 6.76 5.16 -25.40
CA SER A 175 5.64 4.31 -25.83
C SER A 175 6.07 2.92 -26.33
N ASP A 176 7.34 2.80 -26.71
CA ASP A 176 7.89 1.59 -27.32
C ASP A 176 8.18 0.49 -26.29
N ALA A 177 8.42 0.85 -25.02
CA ALA A 177 8.71 -0.13 -23.96
C ALA A 177 7.49 -0.48 -23.09
N ASN A 178 6.47 0.39 -23.05
CA ASN A 178 5.26 0.14 -22.28
C ASN A 178 3.99 0.68 -22.98
N PRO A 179 3.06 -0.21 -23.37
CA PRO A 179 1.86 0.20 -24.08
C PRO A 179 0.95 1.11 -23.25
N CYS A 180 1.00 1.11 -21.92
CA CYS A 180 0.13 1.92 -21.07
C CYS A 180 0.71 3.28 -20.66
N ALA A 181 2.01 3.54 -20.87
CA ALA A 181 2.69 4.73 -20.34
C ALA A 181 2.04 6.07 -20.76
N GLY A 182 1.58 6.18 -22.01
CA GLY A 182 0.98 7.42 -22.53
C GLY A 182 -0.47 7.72 -22.11
N ARG A 183 -1.19 6.76 -21.50
CA ARG A 183 -2.62 6.90 -21.16
C ARG A 183 -2.88 7.13 -19.67
N TRP A 184 -1.95 6.70 -18.82
CA TRP A 184 -2.07 6.89 -17.38
C TRP A 184 -1.44 8.21 -16.96
N LYS A 185 -2.29 9.23 -16.77
CA LYS A 185 -1.87 10.50 -16.18
C LYS A 185 -2.23 10.47 -14.70
N ASN A 186 -1.21 10.48 -13.84
CA ASN A 186 -1.39 10.84 -12.45
C ASN A 186 -2.04 12.24 -12.38
N MET A 187 -2.69 12.54 -11.25
CA MET A 187 -3.37 13.81 -11.04
C MET A 187 -2.43 15.00 -11.29
N ASP A 188 -2.76 15.83 -12.28
CA ASP A 188 -1.99 16.96 -12.86
C ASP A 188 -1.00 17.63 -11.87
N ASP A 189 0.27 17.22 -11.93
CA ASP A 189 1.36 17.61 -11.01
C ASP A 189 1.49 19.13 -10.82
N ALA A 190 1.11 19.93 -11.83
CA ALA A 190 1.14 21.39 -11.76
C ALA A 190 0.06 21.94 -10.80
N LYS A 191 -1.13 21.33 -10.75
CA LYS A 191 -2.22 21.68 -9.82
C LYS A 191 -1.97 21.08 -8.44
N THR A 192 -1.36 19.88 -8.37
CA THR A 192 -1.09 19.16 -7.11
C THR A 192 0.05 19.78 -6.31
N ARG A 193 1.01 20.46 -6.96
CA ARG A 193 2.14 21.14 -6.30
C ARG A 193 1.73 22.21 -5.28
N LYS A 194 0.68 22.99 -5.58
CA LYS A 194 0.13 23.99 -4.63
C LYS A 194 -0.53 23.31 -3.43
N ALA A 195 -1.18 22.17 -3.62
CA ALA A 195 -1.78 21.40 -2.53
C ALA A 195 -0.71 20.72 -1.66
N TRP A 196 0.40 20.24 -2.24
CA TRP A 196 1.53 19.68 -1.49
C TRP A 196 2.26 20.72 -0.63
N GLY A 197 2.28 22.00 -1.02
CA GLY A 197 2.89 23.05 -0.18
C GLY A 197 2.28 23.19 1.22
N VAL A 198 1.06 22.70 1.43
CA VAL A 198 0.35 22.70 2.71
C VAL A 198 0.67 21.47 3.57
N TYR A 199 1.07 20.36 2.95
CA TYR A 199 1.23 19.07 3.61
C TYR A 199 2.69 18.62 3.61
N ASP A 200 3.18 18.16 4.77
CA ASP A 200 4.52 17.59 4.84
C ASP A 200 4.51 16.13 4.38
N GLU A 201 3.72 15.27 5.03
CA GLU A 201 3.31 13.99 4.45
C GLU A 201 2.02 14.17 3.68
N THR A 202 2.04 13.76 2.42
CA THR A 202 0.93 13.83 1.47
C THR A 202 0.04 12.60 1.52
N GLY A 203 0.46 11.55 2.24
CA GLY A 203 -0.25 10.28 2.30
C GLY A 203 0.62 9.16 2.89
N ILE A 204 0.21 7.93 2.62
CA ILE A 204 1.02 6.72 2.85
C ILE A 204 1.04 5.85 1.59
N PHE A 205 2.10 5.09 1.40
CA PHE A 205 2.18 3.98 0.44
C PHE A 205 2.27 2.68 1.23
N ILE A 206 1.48 1.67 0.91
CA ILE A 206 1.43 0.42 1.68
C ILE A 206 1.67 -0.80 0.79
N ALA A 207 2.07 -1.90 1.42
CA ALA A 207 1.93 -3.24 0.86
C ALA A 207 1.08 -4.10 1.79
N VAL A 208 0.18 -4.89 1.21
CA VAL A 208 -0.77 -5.76 1.91
C VAL A 208 -0.74 -7.12 1.24
N CYS A 209 -0.65 -8.22 2.01
CA CYS A 209 -0.72 -9.56 1.40
C CYS A 209 -2.14 -9.86 0.88
N ARG A 210 -2.28 -10.90 0.06
CA ARG A 210 -3.59 -11.37 -0.46
C ARG A 210 -4.67 -11.62 0.62
N HIS A 211 -4.26 -11.83 1.87
CA HIS A 211 -5.17 -12.06 2.99
C HIS A 211 -5.59 -10.78 3.73
N GLY A 212 -5.08 -9.60 3.33
CA GLY A 212 -5.41 -8.32 3.97
C GLY A 212 -4.47 -7.86 5.08
N THR A 213 -3.41 -8.61 5.39
CA THR A 213 -2.46 -8.22 6.44
C THR A 213 -1.49 -7.14 5.93
N CYS A 214 -1.34 -6.06 6.70
CA CYS A 214 -0.41 -4.99 6.36
C CYS A 214 1.06 -5.45 6.50
N LEU A 215 1.76 -5.50 5.36
CA LEU A 215 3.16 -5.88 5.29
C LEU A 215 4.06 -4.67 5.52
N LEU A 216 3.88 -3.56 4.81
CA LEU A 216 4.76 -2.40 4.94
C LEU A 216 3.97 -1.11 4.80
N ILE A 217 4.46 -0.06 5.45
CA ILE A 217 3.93 1.31 5.36
C ILE A 217 5.11 2.25 5.09
N VAL A 218 4.88 3.19 4.19
CA VAL A 218 5.83 4.23 3.83
C VAL A 218 5.12 5.57 3.84
N ASP A 219 5.71 6.59 4.45
CA ASP A 219 5.17 7.94 4.33
C ASP A 219 5.52 8.53 2.97
N MET A 220 4.50 9.03 2.27
CA MET A 220 4.71 9.87 1.09
C MET A 220 4.99 11.29 1.57
N VAL A 221 6.19 11.81 1.29
CA VAL A 221 6.68 13.09 1.83
C VAL A 221 6.81 14.10 0.70
N GLN A 222 6.04 15.19 0.80
CA GLN A 222 6.06 16.35 -0.10
C GLN A 222 5.96 15.99 -1.60
N SER A 223 5.32 14.86 -1.91
CA SER A 223 5.15 14.37 -3.28
C SER A 223 3.88 13.53 -3.41
N GLY A 224 3.39 13.29 -4.62
CA GLY A 224 2.49 12.16 -4.86
C GLY A 224 3.23 10.82 -4.80
N GLU A 225 2.65 9.80 -5.41
CA GLU A 225 3.28 8.49 -5.60
C GLU A 225 4.46 8.56 -6.58
N ARG A 226 5.67 8.73 -6.05
CA ARG A 226 6.92 8.65 -6.82
C ARG A 226 7.47 7.23 -6.83
N ALA A 227 8.24 6.89 -7.87
CA ALA A 227 8.79 5.54 -8.08
C ALA A 227 9.60 4.98 -6.89
N LYS A 228 10.20 5.86 -6.07
CA LYS A 228 10.96 5.46 -4.89
C LYS A 228 10.16 4.66 -3.85
N TYR A 229 8.86 4.91 -3.72
CA TYR A 229 8.01 4.23 -2.73
C TYR A 229 7.80 2.74 -3.09
N PRO A 230 7.26 2.40 -4.28
CA PRO A 230 7.14 1.00 -4.67
C PRO A 230 8.50 0.30 -4.80
N LEU A 231 9.56 0.98 -5.24
CA LEU A 231 10.91 0.41 -5.28
C LEU A 231 11.42 0.01 -3.88
N ALA A 232 11.24 0.88 -2.88
CA ALA A 232 11.63 0.59 -1.50
C ALA A 232 10.84 -0.59 -0.91
N VAL A 233 9.53 -0.64 -1.18
CA VAL A 233 8.66 -1.75 -0.76
C VAL A 233 9.12 -3.06 -1.40
N VAL A 234 9.31 -3.10 -2.71
CA VAL A 234 9.75 -4.30 -3.44
C VAL A 234 11.12 -4.77 -2.96
N SER A 235 12.07 -3.86 -2.76
CA SER A 235 13.40 -4.19 -2.21
C SER A 235 13.28 -4.88 -0.85
N LYS A 236 12.46 -4.35 0.06
CA LYS A 236 12.28 -4.93 1.39
C LYS A 236 11.58 -6.28 1.35
N LEU A 237 10.55 -6.43 0.51
CA LEU A 237 9.83 -7.70 0.36
C LEU A 237 10.71 -8.80 -0.26
N MET A 238 11.49 -8.49 -1.30
CA MET A 238 12.46 -9.42 -1.88
C MET A 238 13.53 -9.85 -0.87
N THR A 239 14.00 -8.93 -0.04
CA THR A 239 14.98 -9.24 1.02
C THR A 239 14.37 -10.15 2.09
N ALA A 240 13.10 -9.93 2.45
CA ALA A 240 12.44 -10.67 3.52
C ALA A 240 11.96 -12.07 3.10
N PHE A 241 11.44 -12.20 1.87
CA PHE A 241 10.75 -13.40 1.40
C PHE A 241 11.48 -14.16 0.30
N GLY A 242 12.46 -13.54 -0.37
CA GLY A 242 13.21 -14.17 -1.45
C GLY A 242 12.44 -14.14 -2.77
N ASP A 243 12.35 -15.31 -3.41
CA ASP A 243 11.90 -15.47 -4.78
C ASP A 243 10.38 -15.74 -4.93
N GLY A 244 9.88 -15.63 -6.17
CA GLY A 244 8.51 -16.02 -6.52
C GLY A 244 7.43 -15.09 -5.95
N LEU A 245 7.74 -13.80 -5.84
CA LEU A 245 6.79 -12.79 -5.37
C LEU A 245 5.97 -12.22 -6.54
N GLY A 246 4.65 -12.18 -6.38
CA GLY A 246 3.74 -11.46 -7.30
C GLY A 246 3.18 -10.20 -6.64
N GLY A 247 3.51 -9.04 -7.19
CA GLY A 247 3.07 -7.73 -6.68
C GLY A 247 2.03 -7.09 -7.59
N GLY A 248 0.80 -6.96 -7.12
CA GLY A 248 -0.26 -6.16 -7.73
C GLY A 248 -0.05 -4.68 -7.48
N TYR A 249 -0.17 -3.88 -8.54
CA TYR A 249 -0.19 -2.42 -8.48
C TYR A 249 -1.01 -1.90 -9.67
N ASP A 250 -1.77 -0.82 -9.48
CA ASP A 250 -2.59 -0.18 -10.54
C ASP A 250 -1.76 0.06 -11.80
N ILE A 251 -0.56 0.60 -11.63
CA ILE A 251 0.39 0.82 -12.73
C ILE A 251 1.45 -0.28 -12.82
N GLY A 252 1.12 -1.52 -12.41
CA GLY A 252 2.05 -2.65 -12.33
C GLY A 252 2.84 -2.91 -13.61
N CYS A 253 2.20 -2.80 -14.77
CA CYS A 253 2.88 -2.89 -16.06
C CYS A 253 3.96 -1.81 -16.23
N ARG A 254 3.66 -0.56 -15.91
CA ARG A 254 4.60 0.57 -15.98
C ARG A 254 5.72 0.41 -14.96
N PHE A 255 5.33 0.01 -13.75
CA PHE A 255 6.25 -0.24 -12.68
C PHE A 255 7.23 -1.38 -13.02
N GLN A 256 6.84 -2.38 -13.81
CA GLN A 256 7.77 -3.41 -14.28
C GLN A 256 8.95 -2.80 -15.05
N THR A 257 8.69 -1.85 -15.95
CA THR A 257 9.73 -1.13 -16.70
C THR A 257 10.60 -0.33 -15.73
N THR A 258 9.99 0.38 -14.77
CA THR A 258 10.70 1.13 -13.73
C THR A 258 11.59 0.21 -12.88
N LEU A 259 11.08 -0.93 -12.44
CA LEU A 259 11.80 -1.93 -11.64
C LEU A 259 12.98 -2.50 -12.43
N ALA A 260 12.77 -2.87 -13.70
CA ALA A 260 13.80 -3.41 -14.57
C ALA A 260 14.94 -2.42 -14.86
N ARG A 261 14.62 -1.11 -14.98
CA ARG A 261 15.59 -0.03 -15.18
C ARG A 261 16.28 0.44 -13.88
N SER A 262 15.73 0.08 -12.72
CA SER A 262 16.28 0.46 -11.42
C SER A 262 17.50 -0.40 -11.02
N THR A 263 18.16 -0.01 -9.92
CA THR A 263 19.22 -0.80 -9.28
C THR A 263 18.74 -2.17 -8.79
N LEU A 264 17.43 -2.39 -8.68
CA LEU A 264 16.82 -3.66 -8.27
C LEU A 264 16.55 -4.60 -9.46
N GLY A 265 16.68 -4.15 -10.70
CA GLY A 265 16.25 -4.92 -11.88
C GLY A 265 16.93 -6.28 -12.01
N SER A 266 18.23 -6.37 -11.74
CA SER A 266 18.96 -7.65 -11.75
C SER A 266 18.48 -8.60 -10.65
N GLN A 267 18.29 -8.08 -9.43
CA GLN A 267 17.80 -8.85 -8.30
C GLN A 267 16.36 -9.33 -8.52
N ALA A 268 15.48 -8.46 -9.02
CA ALA A 268 14.10 -8.80 -9.32
C ALA A 268 13.99 -9.93 -10.35
N ARG A 269 14.86 -9.95 -11.38
CA ARG A 269 14.93 -11.05 -12.35
C ARG A 269 15.41 -12.35 -11.72
N VAL A 270 16.48 -12.31 -10.92
CA VAL A 270 17.03 -13.50 -10.24
C VAL A 270 16.02 -14.10 -9.26
N LEU A 271 15.28 -13.24 -8.56
CA LEU A 271 14.24 -13.66 -7.61
C LEU A 271 12.88 -13.91 -8.27
N ASN A 272 12.77 -13.85 -9.60
CA ASN A 272 11.53 -14.09 -10.32
C ASN A 272 10.34 -13.25 -9.78
N HIS A 273 10.59 -11.96 -9.48
CA HIS A 273 9.52 -11.04 -9.07
C HIS A 273 8.64 -10.71 -10.29
N THR A 274 7.33 -10.82 -10.10
CA THR A 274 6.34 -10.55 -11.15
C THR A 274 5.51 -9.33 -10.78
N CYS A 275 5.44 -8.36 -11.69
CA CYS A 275 4.57 -7.20 -11.59
C CYS A 275 3.21 -7.51 -12.24
N LEU A 276 2.14 -7.33 -11.46
CA LEU A 276 0.77 -7.69 -11.82
C LEU A 276 -0.12 -6.44 -11.74
N VAL A 277 -1.26 -6.48 -12.42
CA VAL A 277 -2.27 -5.43 -12.38
C VAL A 277 -3.55 -6.00 -11.79
N GLY A 278 -4.16 -5.27 -10.86
CA GLY A 278 -5.41 -5.64 -10.22
C GLY A 278 -6.58 -5.78 -11.20
N ALA A 279 -7.55 -6.62 -10.84
CA ALA A 279 -8.67 -6.96 -11.71
C ALA A 279 -9.56 -5.75 -12.04
N PHE A 280 -9.74 -4.83 -11.09
CA PHE A 280 -10.62 -3.67 -11.25
C PHE A 280 -10.02 -2.65 -12.22
N HIS A 281 -8.74 -2.37 -12.06
CA HIS A 281 -8.01 -1.41 -12.91
C HIS A 281 -7.62 -1.98 -14.26
N GLY A 282 -7.52 -3.31 -14.38
CA GLY A 282 -7.12 -4.02 -15.59
C GLY A 282 -7.77 -3.54 -16.89
N HIS A 283 -9.07 -3.27 -16.86
CA HIS A 283 -9.81 -2.81 -18.04
C HIS A 283 -9.43 -1.39 -18.50
N ALA A 284 -8.81 -0.58 -17.64
CA ALA A 284 -8.27 0.72 -18.02
C ALA A 284 -6.93 0.61 -18.79
N HIS A 285 -6.27 -0.54 -18.73
CA HIS A 285 -5.02 -0.79 -19.47
C HIS A 285 -5.27 -1.19 -20.91
N ARG A 286 -4.28 -0.94 -21.78
CA ARG A 286 -4.30 -1.43 -23.16
C ARG A 286 -4.35 -2.96 -23.17
N ARG A 287 -5.01 -3.52 -24.19
CA ARG A 287 -5.20 -4.97 -24.32
C ARG A 287 -3.91 -5.76 -24.20
N LEU A 288 -2.82 -5.29 -24.82
CA LEU A 288 -1.50 -5.91 -24.73
C LEU A 288 -0.97 -6.03 -23.28
N CYS A 289 -1.22 -5.02 -22.45
CA CYS A 289 -0.89 -5.06 -21.02
C CYS A 289 -1.78 -6.06 -20.28
N GLN A 290 -3.09 -6.10 -20.59
CA GLN A 290 -4.01 -7.04 -19.96
C GLN A 290 -3.54 -8.48 -20.14
N LEU A 291 -3.16 -8.86 -21.36
CA LEU A 291 -2.69 -10.21 -21.68
C LEU A 291 -1.44 -10.63 -20.88
N SER A 292 -0.61 -9.68 -20.45
CA SER A 292 0.66 -9.96 -19.77
C SER A 292 0.62 -9.80 -18.25
N HIS A 293 -0.27 -8.96 -17.72
CA HIS A 293 -0.24 -8.55 -16.30
C HIS A 293 -1.55 -8.72 -15.54
N LEU A 294 -2.67 -8.83 -16.24
CA LEU A 294 -3.97 -8.88 -15.58
C LEU A 294 -4.16 -10.23 -14.90
N THR A 295 -4.74 -10.21 -13.69
CA THR A 295 -4.96 -11.40 -12.87
C THR A 295 -5.67 -12.54 -13.60
N LEU A 296 -6.57 -12.21 -14.53
CA LEU A 296 -7.32 -13.16 -15.34
C LEU A 296 -6.44 -14.00 -16.28
N TYR A 297 -5.38 -13.41 -16.85
CA TYR A 297 -4.56 -14.04 -17.89
C TYR A 297 -3.24 -14.60 -17.35
N VAL A 298 -2.88 -14.27 -16.12
CA VAL A 298 -1.67 -14.78 -15.48
C VAL A 298 -2.02 -16.01 -14.64
N GLU A 299 -1.57 -17.17 -15.08
CA GLU A 299 -1.71 -18.42 -14.33
C GLU A 299 -1.03 -18.31 -12.95
N GLY A 300 -1.65 -18.89 -11.92
CA GLY A 300 -1.13 -18.98 -10.55
C GLY A 300 -1.85 -18.09 -9.54
N LEU A 301 -2.71 -17.17 -10.00
CA LEU A 301 -3.47 -16.25 -9.13
C LEU A 301 -4.74 -16.85 -8.52
N GLY A 302 -5.39 -17.79 -9.22
CA GLY A 302 -6.64 -18.40 -8.73
C GLY A 302 -7.76 -17.39 -8.64
N LEU A 303 -8.31 -17.19 -7.43
CA LEU A 303 -9.43 -16.27 -7.16
C LEU A 303 -8.99 -14.84 -6.80
N GLU A 304 -7.70 -14.54 -6.89
CA GLU A 304 -7.17 -13.24 -6.46
C GLU A 304 -7.48 -12.11 -7.43
N ASP A 305 -7.99 -11.02 -6.88
CA ASP A 305 -8.25 -9.76 -7.60
C ASP A 305 -7.10 -8.75 -7.46
N LEU A 306 -6.23 -8.92 -6.44
CA LEU A 306 -5.18 -7.99 -6.02
C LEU A 306 -5.69 -6.59 -5.63
N GLU A 307 -6.98 -6.43 -5.32
CA GLU A 307 -7.63 -5.17 -4.93
C GLU A 307 -7.68 -5.01 -3.39
N THR A 308 -6.58 -5.40 -2.73
CA THR A 308 -6.55 -5.45 -1.26
C THR A 308 -6.23 -4.08 -0.66
N CYS A 309 -5.51 -3.23 -1.39
CA CYS A 309 -5.15 -1.88 -0.97
C CYS A 309 -6.39 -1.00 -0.79
N GLU A 310 -7.32 -1.02 -1.74
CA GLU A 310 -8.56 -0.23 -1.79
C GLU A 310 -9.46 -0.56 -0.59
N ARG A 311 -9.64 -1.86 -0.31
CA ARG A 311 -10.38 -2.36 0.86
C ARG A 311 -9.73 -1.90 2.16
N THR A 312 -8.40 -1.88 2.20
CA THR A 312 -7.61 -1.43 3.34
C THR A 312 -7.72 0.09 3.54
N PHE A 313 -7.65 0.86 2.45
CA PHE A 313 -7.78 2.32 2.46
C PHE A 313 -9.16 2.75 2.90
N SER A 314 -10.22 2.11 2.38
CA SER A 314 -11.61 2.39 2.77
C SER A 314 -11.78 2.41 4.30
N LYS A 315 -11.18 1.46 5.02
CA LYS A 315 -11.22 1.40 6.48
C LYS A 315 -10.26 2.40 7.14
N SER A 316 -9.01 2.48 6.66
CA SER A 316 -7.97 3.31 7.30
C SER A 316 -8.20 4.82 7.13
N ASN A 317 -8.96 5.25 6.12
CA ASN A 317 -9.28 6.65 5.86
C ASN A 317 -10.01 7.34 7.01
N ALA A 318 -10.67 6.57 7.89
CA ALA A 318 -11.27 7.10 9.12
C ALA A 318 -10.25 7.79 10.05
N LEU A 319 -8.96 7.45 9.96
CA LEU A 319 -7.90 8.11 10.72
C LEU A 319 -7.64 9.55 10.27
N ALA A 320 -7.96 9.90 9.01
CA ALA A 320 -7.51 11.12 8.36
C ALA A 320 -7.77 12.39 9.18
N SER A 321 -8.95 12.52 9.78
CA SER A 321 -9.32 13.69 10.57
C SER A 321 -8.49 13.83 11.85
N THR A 322 -8.08 12.71 12.47
CA THR A 322 -7.34 12.74 13.74
C THR A 322 -5.83 12.86 13.57
N VAL A 323 -5.30 12.44 12.42
CA VAL A 323 -3.85 12.52 12.12
C VAL A 323 -3.46 13.79 11.37
N ARG A 324 -4.43 14.50 10.77
CA ARG A 324 -4.21 15.70 9.93
C ARG A 324 -3.29 16.74 10.55
N TYR A 325 -3.45 16.97 11.85
CA TYR A 325 -2.72 17.98 12.60
C TYR A 325 -1.84 17.37 13.70
N ALA A 326 -1.61 16.05 13.67
CA ALA A 326 -0.69 15.41 14.60
C ALA A 326 0.76 15.85 14.32
N THR A 327 1.71 15.54 15.21
CA THR A 327 3.14 15.57 14.84
C THR A 327 3.47 14.34 14.00
N VAL A 328 4.65 14.29 13.38
CA VAL A 328 5.13 13.10 12.63
C VAL A 328 5.01 11.83 13.47
N PHE A 329 5.57 11.86 14.69
CA PHE A 329 5.56 10.72 15.61
C PHE A 329 4.14 10.25 15.94
N HIS A 330 3.23 11.15 16.36
CA HIS A 330 1.87 10.78 16.73
C HIS A 330 1.05 10.29 15.54
N ARG A 331 1.31 10.83 14.33
CA ARG A 331 0.69 10.33 13.10
C ARG A 331 1.11 8.90 12.83
N GLN A 332 2.41 8.62 12.79
CA GLN A 332 2.93 7.26 12.55
C GLN A 332 2.48 6.30 13.65
N GLN A 333 2.50 6.71 14.92
CA GLN A 333 2.03 5.91 16.05
C GLN A 333 0.55 5.54 15.90
N ALA A 334 -0.32 6.49 15.54
CA ALA A 334 -1.74 6.25 15.35
C ALA A 334 -2.03 5.32 14.15
N ILE A 335 -1.35 5.54 13.02
CA ILE A 335 -1.47 4.70 11.83
C ILE A 335 -0.97 3.28 12.12
N ASN A 336 0.22 3.13 12.70
CA ASN A 336 0.78 1.84 13.06
C ASN A 336 -0.13 1.07 14.03
N ALA A 337 -0.62 1.73 15.09
CA ALA A 337 -1.49 1.09 16.06
C ALA A 337 -2.82 0.63 15.44
N TYR A 338 -3.37 1.41 14.49
CA TYR A 338 -4.56 1.03 13.74
C TYR A 338 -4.32 -0.22 12.90
N PHE A 339 -3.26 -0.25 12.10
CA PHE A 339 -2.94 -1.40 11.25
C PHE A 339 -2.65 -2.65 12.09
N GLU A 340 -1.91 -2.50 13.18
CA GLU A 340 -1.69 -3.57 14.15
C GLU A 340 -2.99 -4.15 14.71
N HIS A 341 -3.90 -3.27 15.13
CA HIS A 341 -5.20 -3.69 15.66
C HIS A 341 -6.06 -4.35 14.60
N ASN A 342 -6.13 -3.78 13.40
CA ASN A 342 -6.88 -4.35 12.27
C ASN A 342 -6.32 -5.71 11.86
N ASP A 343 -5.00 -5.85 11.77
CA ASP A 343 -4.34 -7.12 11.44
C ASP A 343 -4.73 -8.22 12.43
N HIS A 344 -4.72 -7.93 13.73
CA HIS A 344 -5.03 -8.93 14.77
C HIS A 344 -6.53 -9.23 14.91
N PHE A 345 -7.37 -8.19 14.97
CA PHE A 345 -8.76 -8.33 15.40
C PHE A 345 -9.76 -8.36 14.24
N GLU A 346 -9.36 -7.96 13.04
CA GLU A 346 -10.22 -8.02 11.85
C GLU A 346 -9.67 -9.04 10.86
N VAL A 347 -8.43 -8.89 10.43
CA VAL A 347 -7.86 -9.73 9.37
C VAL A 347 -7.61 -11.15 9.88
N TYR A 348 -6.81 -11.29 10.92
CA TYR A 348 -6.45 -12.61 11.46
C TYR A 348 -7.67 -13.34 12.03
N ALA A 349 -8.55 -12.63 12.75
CA ALA A 349 -9.79 -13.20 13.29
C ALA A 349 -10.72 -13.75 12.20
N ASN A 350 -10.78 -13.12 11.02
CA ASN A 350 -11.62 -13.58 9.90
C ASN A 350 -10.88 -14.46 8.89
N LEU A 351 -9.59 -14.72 9.08
CA LEU A 351 -8.75 -15.42 8.10
C LEU A 351 -9.28 -16.82 7.77
N THR A 352 -9.75 -17.56 8.77
CA THR A 352 -10.30 -18.91 8.55
C THR A 352 -11.57 -18.88 7.71
N ASN A 353 -12.47 -17.93 7.98
CA ASN A 353 -13.70 -17.77 7.20
C ASN A 353 -13.36 -17.36 5.75
N PHE A 354 -12.44 -16.41 5.58
CA PHE A 354 -11.97 -16.00 4.26
C PHE A 354 -11.43 -17.19 3.44
N LEU A 355 -10.55 -18.00 4.04
CA LEU A 355 -10.00 -19.18 3.38
C LEU A 355 -11.07 -20.23 3.07
N PHE A 356 -11.98 -20.49 4.02
CA PHE A 356 -13.06 -21.46 3.85
C PHE A 356 -14.05 -21.05 2.75
N ASP A 357 -14.43 -19.78 2.72
CA ASP A 357 -15.36 -19.24 1.71
C ASP A 357 -14.74 -19.27 0.31
N ASN A 358 -13.48 -18.86 0.18
CA ASN A 358 -12.74 -18.96 -1.08
C ASN A 358 -12.54 -20.41 -1.52
N TYR A 359 -12.32 -21.34 -0.59
CA TYR A 359 -12.21 -22.76 -0.91
C TYR A 359 -13.54 -23.32 -1.46
N LYS A 360 -14.68 -23.01 -0.81
CA LYS A 360 -16.01 -23.38 -1.33
C LYS A 360 -16.27 -22.77 -2.71
N GLN A 361 -15.90 -21.51 -2.90
CA GLN A 361 -16.03 -20.83 -4.19
C GLN A 361 -15.21 -21.52 -5.27
N ALA A 362 -13.95 -21.85 -4.98
CA ALA A 362 -13.07 -22.58 -5.90
C ALA A 362 -13.65 -23.95 -6.28
N LEU A 363 -14.15 -24.72 -5.30
CA LEU A 363 -14.78 -26.02 -5.56
C LEU A 363 -16.05 -25.89 -6.41
N ALA A 364 -16.88 -24.86 -6.16
CA ALA A 364 -18.06 -24.59 -6.97
C ALA A 364 -17.68 -24.26 -8.42
N ILE A 365 -16.71 -23.38 -8.63
CA ILE A 365 -16.20 -23.02 -9.97
C ILE A 365 -15.65 -24.25 -10.70
N ILE A 366 -14.86 -25.09 -10.02
CA ILE A 366 -14.31 -26.32 -10.62
C ILE A 366 -15.44 -27.29 -11.00
N ARG A 367 -16.41 -27.48 -10.11
CA ARG A 367 -17.55 -28.39 -10.35
C ARG A 367 -18.38 -27.90 -11.53
N ASP A 368 -18.76 -26.62 -11.52
CA ASP A 368 -19.62 -26.05 -12.54
C ASP A 368 -18.88 -25.96 -13.89
N GLY A 369 -17.58 -25.63 -13.86
CA GLY A 369 -16.70 -25.62 -15.03
C GLY A 369 -16.57 -26.98 -15.71
N LYS A 370 -16.53 -28.09 -14.95
CA LYS A 370 -16.53 -29.46 -15.52
C LYS A 370 -17.78 -29.79 -16.34
N THR A 371 -18.89 -29.10 -16.12
CA THR A 371 -20.12 -29.28 -16.89
C THR A 371 -20.27 -28.22 -17.98
N ILE A 372 -20.01 -26.96 -17.67
CA ILE A 372 -20.25 -25.83 -18.57
C ILE A 372 -19.22 -25.81 -19.70
N LEU A 373 -17.92 -25.96 -19.39
CA LEU A 373 -16.84 -25.81 -20.37
C LEU A 373 -16.94 -26.84 -21.51
N PRO A 374 -17.16 -28.15 -21.27
CA PRO A 374 -17.30 -29.12 -22.36
C PRO A 374 -18.50 -28.86 -23.27
N ASN A 375 -19.61 -28.32 -22.73
CA ASN A 375 -20.77 -27.97 -23.54
C ASN A 375 -20.46 -26.78 -24.45
N LEU A 376 -19.87 -25.70 -23.89
CA LEU A 376 -19.43 -24.55 -24.68
C LEU A 376 -18.39 -24.93 -25.74
N LYS A 377 -17.44 -25.81 -25.39
CA LYS A 377 -16.46 -26.33 -26.35
C LYS A 377 -17.12 -27.08 -27.51
N ARG A 378 -18.16 -27.88 -27.24
CA ARG A 378 -18.92 -28.58 -28.30
C ARG A 378 -19.69 -27.61 -29.20
N ASP A 379 -20.25 -26.55 -28.63
CA ASP A 379 -21.00 -25.53 -29.36
C ASP A 379 -20.09 -24.63 -30.21
N LEU A 380 -18.83 -24.45 -29.82
CA LEU A 380 -17.79 -23.64 -30.50
C LEU A 380 -16.74 -24.47 -31.26
N PRO A 381 -17.07 -25.70 -31.67
CA PRO A 381 -16.14 -26.78 -32.10
C PRO A 381 -14.69 -26.71 -31.60
N ILE A 382 -14.48 -26.55 -30.29
CA ILE A 382 -13.15 -26.51 -29.67
C ILE A 382 -12.78 -27.90 -29.15
N GLU A 383 -11.74 -28.51 -29.71
CA GLU A 383 -11.27 -29.85 -29.29
C GLU A 383 -10.19 -29.77 -28.20
N ASP A 384 -9.15 -28.96 -28.42
CA ASP A 384 -7.98 -28.84 -27.54
C ASP A 384 -8.06 -27.61 -26.61
N ASP A 385 -7.80 -27.79 -25.32
CA ASP A 385 -7.72 -26.69 -24.35
C ASP A 385 -6.49 -25.80 -24.58
N ASN A 386 -5.42 -26.32 -25.20
CA ASN A 386 -4.25 -25.50 -25.52
C ASN A 386 -4.57 -24.40 -26.54
N ILE A 387 -5.72 -24.49 -27.23
CA ILE A 387 -6.15 -23.43 -28.14
C ILE A 387 -6.32 -22.10 -27.41
N PHE A 388 -6.72 -22.12 -26.13
CA PHE A 388 -6.91 -20.89 -25.36
C PHE A 388 -5.57 -20.17 -25.14
N CYS A 389 -4.51 -20.92 -24.82
CA CYS A 389 -3.16 -20.36 -24.70
C CYS A 389 -2.68 -19.82 -26.06
N ARG A 390 -2.89 -20.59 -27.13
CA ARG A 390 -2.55 -20.15 -28.49
C ARG A 390 -3.29 -18.88 -28.91
N TRP A 391 -4.58 -18.76 -28.63
CA TRP A 391 -5.33 -17.55 -28.95
C TRP A 391 -4.82 -16.32 -28.20
N LEU A 392 -4.38 -16.48 -26.95
CA LEU A 392 -3.76 -15.37 -26.21
C LEU A 392 -2.40 -14.99 -26.79
N GLU A 393 -1.60 -15.96 -27.23
CA GLU A 393 -0.32 -15.73 -27.93
C GLU A 393 -0.55 -15.07 -29.30
N GLU A 394 -1.46 -15.60 -30.13
CA GLU A 394 -1.85 -15.05 -31.43
C GLU A 394 -2.41 -13.62 -31.28
N GLU A 395 -3.25 -13.36 -30.28
CA GLU A 395 -3.76 -12.01 -29.97
C GLU A 395 -2.62 -11.07 -29.55
N LYS A 396 -1.67 -11.56 -28.74
CA LYS A 396 -0.51 -10.78 -28.32
C LYS A 396 0.39 -10.41 -29.50
N GLU A 397 0.76 -11.39 -30.33
CA GLU A 397 1.59 -11.19 -31.53
C GLU A 397 0.92 -10.23 -32.52
N TYR A 398 -0.39 -10.38 -32.74
CA TYR A 398 -1.16 -9.46 -33.58
C TYR A 398 -1.11 -8.02 -33.04
N LEU A 399 -1.35 -7.82 -31.75
CA LEU A 399 -1.34 -6.50 -31.13
C LEU A 399 0.06 -5.86 -31.08
N GLU A 400 1.12 -6.67 -30.91
CA GLU A 400 2.51 -6.22 -31.03
C GLU A 400 2.84 -5.83 -32.47
N GLY A 401 2.37 -6.59 -33.47
CA GLY A 401 2.53 -6.25 -34.88
C GLY A 401 1.83 -4.94 -35.31
N LEU A 402 0.81 -4.51 -34.57
CA LEU A 402 0.11 -3.24 -34.78
C LEU A 402 0.78 -2.04 -34.07
N SER A 403 1.91 -2.23 -33.38
CA SER A 403 2.60 -1.13 -32.69
C SER A 403 3.19 -0.10 -33.67
N CYS A 404 3.39 -0.49 -34.93
CA CYS A 404 3.79 0.38 -36.02
C CYS A 404 2.81 0.21 -37.18
N GLU A 405 2.42 1.31 -37.83
CA GLU A 405 1.64 1.21 -39.07
C GLU A 405 2.43 0.38 -40.10
N PRO A 406 1.77 -0.55 -40.82
CA PRO A 406 2.42 -1.29 -41.88
C PRO A 406 3.01 -0.31 -42.89
N LEU A 407 4.29 -0.48 -43.22
CA LEU A 407 5.05 0.45 -44.07
C LEU A 407 4.33 0.71 -45.40
N GLU A 408 3.66 -0.30 -45.93
CA GLU A 408 2.86 -0.26 -47.16
C GLU A 408 1.60 0.61 -47.01
N GLU A 409 0.89 0.52 -45.89
CA GLU A 409 -0.28 1.34 -45.59
C GLU A 409 0.11 2.81 -45.34
N THR A 410 1.20 3.04 -44.59
CA THR A 410 1.75 4.39 -44.39
C THR A 410 2.21 5.01 -45.71
N LEU A 411 2.88 4.24 -46.59
CA LEU A 411 3.26 4.70 -47.93
C LEU A 411 2.03 5.05 -48.80
N HIS A 412 0.99 4.24 -48.78
CA HIS A 412 -0.26 4.52 -49.50
C HIS A 412 -0.97 5.77 -48.96
N MET A 413 -1.02 5.94 -47.63
CA MET A 413 -1.60 7.12 -47.00
C MET A 413 -0.78 8.38 -47.28
N GLU A 414 0.55 8.32 -47.17
CA GLU A 414 1.43 9.45 -47.51
C GLU A 414 1.33 9.83 -48.99
N TYR A 415 1.27 8.84 -49.88
CA TYR A 415 1.06 9.06 -51.31
C TYR A 415 -0.26 9.76 -51.57
N TRP A 416 -1.36 9.27 -50.98
CA TRP A 416 -2.68 9.88 -51.10
C TRP A 416 -2.73 11.31 -50.54
N GLN A 417 -2.13 11.55 -49.36
CA GLN A 417 -2.03 12.87 -48.75
C GLN A 417 -1.19 13.85 -49.61
N ARG A 418 -0.15 13.37 -50.29
CA ARG A 418 0.63 14.19 -51.23
C ARG A 418 -0.15 14.47 -52.51
N LEU A 419 -0.93 13.52 -53.01
CA LEU A 419 -1.81 13.73 -54.17
C LEU A 419 -2.88 14.78 -53.90
N GLY A 420 -3.54 14.72 -52.74
CA GLY A 420 -4.55 15.71 -52.35
C GLY A 420 -4.00 17.11 -52.02
N LYS A 421 -2.68 17.28 -51.94
CA LYS A 421 -2.01 18.60 -51.82
C LYS A 421 -1.58 19.19 -53.17
N LEU A 422 -1.72 18.42 -54.25
CA LEU A 422 -1.40 18.83 -55.62
C LEU A 422 -2.66 19.25 -56.40
N GLU A 423 -3.85 19.00 -55.86
CA GLU A 423 -5.12 19.68 -56.21
C GLU A 423 -5.27 20.97 -55.39
#